data_AF-A0A1I7TG37-F1
#
_entry.id   AF-A0A1I7TG37-F1
#
_cell.length_a   1.000
_cell.length_b   1.000
_cell.length_c   1.000
_cell.angle_alpha   90.00
_cell.angle_beta   90.00
_cell.angle_gamma   90.00
#
_symmetry.space_group_name_H-M   'P 1'
#
loop_
_entity.id
_entity.type
_entity.pdbx_description
1 polymer ?
#
loop_
_entity_poly.entity_id
_entity_poly.type
_entity_poly.pdbx_seq_one_letter_code
_entity_poly.pdbx_strand_id
1 'polypeptide(L)'
;MLGKSLHRYNWLALILLTAGVALVQYPSGDSPAKTTAHHDASDNVMGLAAVLAACFSSGFAGVYFEKILKTSKVSLWIRNIQLAFFSVFGSLFVCWLYDWQAINDDGFLRGYNGIIWIVVLLQAYGGLVIALVVKYADNILKGFAVSLSIILSSFTSWLVLGDLTITTTFAVGATIVIFATFLYGHEPKKNPVAHDA
;
A
#
# COMPACT_ATOMS: atom_id res chain seq x y z
N MET A 1 -11.83 14.29 6.65
CA MET A 1 -12.29 13.29 7.65
C MET A 1 -11.58 13.38 9.01
N LEU A 2 -10.26 13.63 9.08
CA LEU A 2 -9.51 13.75 10.36
C LEU A 2 -9.21 15.18 10.83
N GLY A 3 -9.60 16.22 10.08
CA GLY A 3 -9.38 17.62 10.47
C GLY A 3 -7.90 18.09 10.46
N LYS A 4 -6.98 17.28 9.92
CA LYS A 4 -5.56 17.66 9.77
C LYS A 4 -5.36 18.65 8.62
N SER A 5 -4.68 19.76 8.90
CA SER A 5 -4.21 20.70 7.88
C SER A 5 -2.79 20.32 7.43
N LEU A 6 -2.58 20.23 6.12
CA LEU A 6 -1.27 19.95 5.53
C LEU A 6 -0.67 21.26 5.00
N HIS A 7 0.57 21.55 5.38
CA HIS A 7 1.32 22.68 4.84
C HIS A 7 1.69 22.44 3.37
N ARG A 8 1.98 23.51 2.62
CA ARG A 8 2.30 23.45 1.18
C ARG A 8 3.49 22.52 0.87
N TYR A 9 4.48 22.47 1.76
CA TYR A 9 5.63 21.56 1.65
C TYR A 9 5.26 20.08 1.78
N ASN A 10 4.28 19.75 2.62
CA ASN A 10 3.81 18.37 2.80
C ASN A 10 3.05 17.89 1.56
N TRP A 11 2.27 18.77 0.92
CA TRP A 11 1.63 18.48 -0.36
C TRP A 11 2.64 18.22 -1.48
N LEU A 12 3.69 19.06 -1.56
CA LEU A 12 4.78 18.84 -2.50
C LEU A 12 5.47 17.49 -2.26
N ALA A 13 5.77 17.15 -1.01
CA ALA A 13 6.36 15.86 -0.65
C ALA A 13 5.47 14.67 -1.06
N LEU A 14 4.15 14.77 -0.91
CA LEU A 14 3.22 13.71 -1.34
C LEU A 14 3.19 13.51 -2.86
N ILE A 15 3.24 14.60 -3.62
CA ILE A 15 3.30 14.55 -5.09
C ILE A 15 4.61 13.91 -5.53
N LEU A 16 5.73 14.35 -4.94
CA LEU A 16 7.06 13.78 -5.22
C LEU A 16 7.13 12.30 -4.87
N LEU A 17 6.59 11.90 -3.71
CA LEU A 17 6.52 10.50 -3.31
C LEU A 17 5.78 9.66 -4.35
N THR A 18 4.61 10.14 -4.81
CA THR A 18 3.80 9.44 -5.81
C THR A 18 4.54 9.28 -7.13
N ALA A 19 5.18 10.35 -7.62
CA ALA A 19 5.98 10.32 -8.84
C ALA A 19 7.19 9.37 -8.70
N GLY A 20 7.90 9.42 -7.58
CA GLY A 20 9.05 8.57 -7.30
C GLY A 20 8.68 7.09 -7.26
N VAL A 21 7.59 6.73 -6.58
CA VAL A 21 7.08 5.35 -6.54
C VAL A 21 6.65 4.87 -7.93
N ALA A 22 6.00 5.72 -8.73
CA ALA A 22 5.64 5.37 -10.10
C ALA A 22 6.87 5.05 -10.98
N LEU A 23 7.96 5.81 -10.82
CA LEU A 23 9.22 5.55 -11.52
C LEU A 23 9.91 4.28 -11.01
N VAL A 24 9.93 4.04 -9.70
CA VAL A 24 10.51 2.83 -9.09
C VAL A 24 9.80 1.56 -9.57
N GLN A 25 8.48 1.63 -9.73
CA GLN A 25 7.67 0.49 -10.18
C GLN A 25 7.55 0.37 -11.70
N TYR A 26 8.28 1.20 -12.47
CA TYR A 26 8.23 1.14 -13.91
C TYR A 26 8.89 -0.17 -14.41
N PRO A 27 8.15 -1.05 -15.11
CA PRO A 27 8.70 -2.31 -15.59
C PRO A 27 9.82 -2.04 -16.58
N SER A 28 11.04 -2.51 -16.28
CA SER A 28 12.26 -2.19 -17.03
C SER A 28 12.83 -3.36 -17.86
N GLY A 29 12.03 -4.38 -18.16
CA GLY A 29 12.47 -5.57 -18.91
C GLY A 29 11.38 -6.12 -19.83
N ASP A 30 11.81 -6.83 -20.88
CA ASP A 30 11.00 -7.33 -22.00
C ASP A 30 9.64 -7.85 -21.53
N SER A 31 8.57 -7.33 -22.12
CA SER A 31 7.24 -7.89 -21.92
C SER A 31 7.32 -9.37 -22.27
N PRO A 32 6.94 -10.30 -21.37
CA PRO A 32 6.83 -11.70 -21.75
C PRO A 32 5.94 -11.73 -22.98
N ALA A 33 6.43 -12.37 -24.05
CA ALA A 33 5.82 -12.41 -25.37
C ALA A 33 4.30 -12.46 -25.23
N LYS A 34 3.64 -11.33 -25.54
CA LYS A 34 2.19 -11.23 -25.50
C LYS A 34 1.67 -12.31 -26.44
N THR A 35 1.15 -13.40 -25.89
CA THR A 35 0.17 -14.21 -26.58
C THR A 35 -0.85 -13.21 -27.12
N THR A 36 -1.06 -13.22 -28.43
CA THR A 36 -1.92 -12.33 -29.19
C THR A 36 -3.37 -12.45 -28.73
N ALA A 37 -3.68 -11.96 -27.54
CA ALA A 37 -5.02 -11.60 -27.14
C ALA A 37 -5.29 -10.21 -27.71
N HIS A 38 -6.33 -10.10 -28.55
CA HIS A 38 -6.92 -8.82 -28.92
C HIS A 38 -7.35 -8.12 -27.62
N HIS A 39 -6.49 -7.26 -27.05
CA HIS A 39 -6.89 -6.35 -26.00
C HIS A 39 -7.73 -5.26 -26.64
N ASP A 40 -9.05 -5.42 -26.60
CA ASP A 40 -9.96 -4.38 -27.04
C ASP A 40 -9.83 -3.14 -26.16
N ALA A 41 -10.07 -1.96 -26.71
CA ALA A 41 -10.03 -0.70 -25.96
C ALA A 41 -10.95 -0.73 -24.71
N SER A 42 -12.01 -1.55 -24.75
CA SER A 42 -12.93 -1.80 -23.64
C SER A 42 -12.23 -2.40 -22.41
N ASP A 43 -11.31 -3.34 -22.59
CA ASP A 43 -10.63 -4.01 -21.47
C ASP A 43 -9.67 -3.06 -20.74
N ASN A 44 -9.00 -2.17 -21.50
CA ASN A 44 -8.15 -1.14 -20.94
C ASN A 44 -8.94 -0.10 -20.13
N VAL A 45 -10.12 0.30 -20.61
CA VAL A 45 -11.01 1.22 -19.89
C VAL A 45 -11.55 0.58 -18.62
N MET A 46 -11.93 -0.70 -18.67
CA MET A 46 -12.40 -1.45 -17.50
C MET A 46 -11.28 -1.63 -16.46
N GLY A 47 -10.07 -1.95 -16.89
CA GLY A 47 -8.89 -2.01 -16.02
C GLY A 47 -8.58 -0.67 -15.35
N LEU A 48 -8.61 0.44 -16.10
CA LEU A 48 -8.41 1.78 -15.55
C LEU A 48 -9.50 2.14 -14.53
N ALA A 49 -10.77 1.86 -14.85
CA ALA A 49 -11.88 2.10 -13.94
C ALA A 49 -11.75 1.29 -12.64
N ALA A 50 -11.34 0.02 -12.74
CA ALA A 50 -11.10 -0.84 -11.59
C ALA A 50 -9.96 -0.31 -10.70
N VAL A 51 -8.85 0.12 -11.28
CA VAL A 51 -7.72 0.71 -10.54
C VAL A 51 -8.14 2.00 -9.85
N LEU A 52 -8.87 2.89 -10.53
CA LEU A 52 -9.37 4.12 -9.92
C LEU A 52 -10.32 3.84 -8.75
N ALA A 53 -11.27 2.91 -8.93
CA ALA A 53 -12.17 2.49 -7.86
C ALA A 53 -11.40 1.91 -6.66
N ALA A 54 -10.38 1.08 -6.92
CA ALA A 54 -9.51 0.53 -5.89
C ALA A 54 -8.71 1.61 -5.16
N CYS A 55 -8.17 2.61 -5.87
CA CYS A 55 -7.45 3.73 -5.27
C CYS A 55 -8.33 4.57 -4.34
N PHE A 56 -9.54 4.92 -4.78
CA PHE A 56 -10.49 5.67 -3.95
C PHE A 56 -10.93 4.86 -2.72
N SER A 57 -11.27 3.58 -2.92
CA SER A 57 -11.67 2.67 -1.84
C SER A 57 -10.55 2.50 -0.80
N SER A 58 -9.31 2.26 -1.25
CA SER A 58 -8.14 2.10 -0.38
C SER A 58 -7.84 3.38 0.42
N GLY A 59 -7.83 4.55 -0.24
CA GLY A 59 -7.62 5.83 0.42
C GLY A 59 -8.70 6.14 1.47
N PHE A 60 -9.96 5.94 1.11
CA PHE A 60 -11.09 6.15 2.02
C PHE A 60 -11.05 5.18 3.22
N ALA A 61 -10.88 3.88 2.96
CA ALA A 61 -10.82 2.86 4.00
C ALA A 61 -9.66 3.11 4.97
N GLY A 62 -8.49 3.50 4.48
CA GLY A 62 -7.34 3.82 5.32
C GLY A 62 -7.60 5.02 6.25
N VAL A 63 -8.17 6.11 5.73
CA VAL A 63 -8.51 7.31 6.52
C VAL A 63 -9.66 7.04 7.50
N TYR A 64 -10.65 6.26 7.10
CA TYR A 64 -11.74 5.84 7.99
C TYR A 64 -11.24 4.93 9.11
N PHE A 65 -10.34 3.99 8.79
CA PHE A 65 -9.71 3.11 9.76
C PHE A 65 -8.85 3.90 10.76
N GLU A 66 -8.12 4.91 10.30
CA GLU A 66 -7.39 5.82 11.18
C GLU A 66 -8.35 6.57 12.11
N LYS A 67 -9.47 7.09 11.58
CA LYS A 67 -10.48 7.79 12.35
C LYS A 67 -11.10 6.89 13.44
N ILE A 68 -11.50 5.66 13.11
CA ILE A 68 -12.13 4.75 14.10
C ILE A 68 -11.15 4.36 15.21
N LEU A 69 -9.86 4.17 14.88
CA LEU A 69 -8.82 3.83 15.85
C LEU A 69 -8.48 5.00 16.78
N LYS A 70 -8.52 6.25 16.29
CA LYS A 70 -8.11 7.43 17.06
C LYS A 70 -9.25 8.10 17.81
N THR A 71 -10.50 7.97 17.36
CA THR A 71 -11.66 8.59 18.01
C THR A 71 -12.33 7.68 19.04
N SER A 72 -12.13 6.35 18.95
CA SER A 72 -12.80 5.39 19.83
C SER A 72 -11.98 5.03 21.07
N LYS A 73 -12.65 4.84 22.21
CA LYS A 73 -12.05 4.29 23.44
C LYS A 73 -11.84 2.77 23.41
N VAL A 74 -12.37 2.10 22.39
CA VAL A 74 -12.24 0.64 22.21
C VAL A 74 -10.80 0.30 21.85
N SER A 75 -10.26 -0.79 22.39
CA SER A 75 -8.89 -1.20 22.09
C SER A 75 -8.71 -1.54 20.60
N LEU A 76 -7.47 -1.34 20.12
CA LEU A 76 -7.09 -1.66 18.74
C LEU A 76 -7.39 -3.13 18.40
N TRP A 77 -7.12 -4.05 19.33
CA TRP A 77 -7.31 -5.48 19.13
C TRP A 77 -8.78 -5.83 18.91
N ILE A 78 -9.70 -5.25 19.71
CA ILE A 78 -11.14 -5.46 19.50
C ILE A 78 -11.57 -4.90 18.14
N ARG A 79 -11.08 -3.72 17.75
CA ARG A 79 -11.37 -3.14 16.42
C ARG A 79 -10.88 -4.05 15.29
N ASN A 80 -9.68 -4.61 15.44
CA ASN A 80 -9.13 -5.52 14.46
C ASN A 80 -9.91 -6.84 14.38
N ILE A 81 -10.38 -7.38 15.51
CA ILE A 81 -11.26 -8.57 15.53
C ILE A 81 -12.59 -8.27 14.84
N GLN A 82 -13.22 -7.12 15.12
CA GLN A 82 -14.48 -6.72 14.47
C GLN A 82 -14.31 -6.62 12.95
N LEU A 83 -13.21 -6.01 12.49
CA LEU A 83 -12.92 -5.90 11.07
C LEU A 83 -12.59 -7.25 10.44
N ALA A 84 -11.81 -8.10 11.11
CA ALA A 84 -11.49 -9.45 10.66
C ALA A 84 -12.74 -10.32 10.52
N PHE A 85 -13.68 -10.21 11.47
CA PHE A 85 -14.97 -10.91 11.41
C PHE A 85 -15.68 -10.61 10.08
N PHE A 86 -15.93 -9.33 9.77
CA PHE A 86 -16.59 -8.96 8.50
C PHE A 86 -15.75 -9.31 7.26
N SER A 87 -14.42 -9.21 7.35
CA SER A 87 -13.52 -9.57 6.27
C SER A 87 -13.60 -11.06 5.91
N VAL A 88 -13.69 -11.94 6.90
CA VAL A 88 -13.81 -13.39 6.67
C VAL A 88 -15.11 -13.73 5.94
N PHE A 89 -16.25 -13.20 6.39
CA PHE A 89 -17.52 -13.43 5.69
C PHE A 89 -17.51 -12.86 4.27
N GLY A 90 -17.00 -11.64 4.09
CA GLY A 90 -16.87 -11.04 2.77
C GLY A 90 -15.98 -11.86 1.83
N SER A 91 -14.84 -12.34 2.34
CA SER A 91 -13.90 -13.15 1.55
C SER A 91 -14.49 -14.50 1.17
N LEU A 92 -15.17 -15.19 2.09
CA LEU A 92 -15.87 -16.45 1.80
C LEU A 92 -16.98 -16.26 0.77
N PHE A 93 -17.72 -15.15 0.85
CA PHE A 93 -18.74 -14.80 -0.13
C PHE A 93 -18.15 -14.57 -1.52
N VAL A 94 -17.01 -13.87 -1.62
CA VAL A 94 -16.29 -13.68 -2.89
C VAL A 94 -15.80 -15.03 -3.45
N CYS A 95 -15.21 -15.89 -2.62
CA CYS A 95 -14.81 -17.24 -3.03
C CYS A 95 -16.01 -18.06 -3.53
N TRP A 96 -17.17 -17.92 -2.90
CA TRP A 96 -18.40 -18.59 -3.35
C TRP A 96 -18.93 -18.04 -4.68
N LEU A 97 -18.80 -16.73 -4.93
CA LEU A 97 -19.28 -16.13 -6.19
C LEU A 97 -18.38 -16.44 -7.39
N TYR A 98 -17.06 -16.41 -7.21
CA TYR A 98 -16.11 -16.48 -8.32
C TYR A 98 -15.40 -17.84 -8.44
N ASP A 99 -15.09 -18.50 -7.31
CA ASP A 99 -14.20 -19.68 -7.28
C ASP A 99 -14.92 -20.97 -6.85
N TRP A 100 -16.26 -20.97 -6.69
CA TRP A 100 -16.99 -22.11 -6.14
C TRP A 100 -16.78 -23.42 -6.90
N GLN A 101 -16.77 -23.37 -8.23
CA GLN A 101 -16.56 -24.56 -9.06
C GLN A 101 -15.19 -25.19 -8.79
N ALA A 102 -14.13 -24.37 -8.78
CA ALA A 102 -12.78 -24.83 -8.46
C ALA A 102 -12.71 -25.37 -7.01
N ILE A 103 -13.33 -24.69 -6.05
CA ILE A 103 -13.33 -25.14 -4.64
C ILE A 103 -14.05 -26.47 -4.46
N ASN A 104 -15.14 -26.70 -5.19
CA ASN A 104 -15.94 -27.94 -5.09
C ASN A 104 -15.21 -29.15 -5.68
N ASP A 105 -14.54 -28.97 -6.82
CA ASP A 105 -13.89 -30.07 -7.54
C ASP A 105 -12.54 -30.45 -6.92
N ASP A 106 -11.80 -29.43 -6.48
CA ASP A 106 -10.41 -29.56 -6.09
C ASP A 106 -10.19 -29.44 -4.58
N GLY A 107 -11.14 -28.84 -3.86
CA GLY A 107 -11.05 -28.55 -2.43
C GLY A 107 -10.40 -27.20 -2.13
N PHE A 108 -10.89 -26.51 -1.10
CA PHE A 108 -10.44 -25.15 -0.75
C PHE A 108 -8.93 -25.01 -0.48
N LEU A 109 -8.31 -26.05 0.10
CA LEU A 109 -6.90 -26.04 0.48
C LEU A 109 -5.99 -26.76 -0.52
N ARG A 110 -6.45 -27.00 -1.75
CA ARG A 110 -5.62 -27.67 -2.75
C ARG A 110 -4.39 -26.84 -3.08
N GLY A 111 -3.24 -27.49 -3.13
CA GLY A 111 -1.96 -26.84 -3.47
C GLY A 111 -1.34 -26.04 -2.32
N TYR A 112 -1.98 -25.98 -1.14
CA TYR A 112 -1.37 -25.37 0.05
C TYR A 112 -0.14 -26.17 0.48
N ASN A 113 1.03 -25.53 0.41
CA ASN A 113 2.30 -26.07 0.87
C ASN A 113 2.82 -25.24 2.06
N GLY A 114 3.97 -25.64 2.61
CA GLY A 114 4.58 -24.92 3.75
C GLY A 114 4.90 -23.44 3.46
N ILE A 115 5.26 -23.10 2.22
CA ILE A 115 5.57 -21.73 1.81
C ILE A 115 4.30 -20.87 1.82
N ILE A 116 3.18 -21.40 1.34
CA ILE A 116 1.89 -20.69 1.36
C ILE A 116 1.47 -20.37 2.80
N TRP A 117 1.64 -21.32 3.73
CA TRP A 117 1.37 -21.05 5.15
C TRP A 117 2.28 -19.97 5.72
N ILE A 118 3.56 -19.93 5.33
CA ILE A 118 4.48 -18.83 5.71
C ILE A 118 3.97 -17.50 5.16
N VAL A 119 3.55 -17.44 3.90
CA VAL A 119 3.00 -16.21 3.28
C VAL A 119 1.72 -15.76 3.98
N VAL A 120 0.81 -16.69 4.32
CA VAL A 120 -0.42 -16.40 5.07
C VAL A 120 -0.11 -15.81 6.44
N LEU A 121 0.82 -16.41 7.19
CA LEU A 121 1.24 -15.92 8.50
C LEU A 121 1.92 -14.55 8.40
N LEU A 122 2.77 -14.35 7.38
CA LEU A 122 3.43 -13.07 7.13
C LEU A 122 2.43 -11.96 6.78
N GLN A 123 1.42 -12.24 5.96
CA GLN A 123 0.34 -11.31 5.65
C GLN A 123 -0.50 -10.98 6.89
N ALA A 124 -0.88 -11.99 7.67
CA ALA A 124 -1.63 -11.78 8.91
C ALA A 124 -0.85 -10.89 9.89
N TYR A 125 0.44 -11.18 10.08
CA TYR A 125 1.34 -10.36 10.90
C TYR A 125 1.48 -8.94 10.34
N GLY A 126 1.71 -8.80 9.03
CA GLY A 126 1.82 -7.50 8.35
C GLY A 126 0.57 -6.63 8.53
N GLY A 127 -0.63 -7.23 8.48
CA GLY A 127 -1.88 -6.55 8.77
C GLY A 127 -1.97 -6.01 10.20
N LEU A 128 -1.50 -6.77 11.19
CA LEU A 128 -1.42 -6.33 12.58
C LEU A 128 -0.42 -5.18 12.76
N VAL A 129 0.76 -5.28 12.13
CA VAL A 129 1.77 -4.21 12.15
C VAL A 129 1.21 -2.94 11.51
N ILE A 130 0.51 -3.04 10.39
CA ILE A 130 -0.15 -1.90 9.74
C ILE A 130 -1.16 -1.23 10.68
N ALA A 131 -1.96 -2.01 11.42
CA ALA A 131 -2.89 -1.45 12.39
C ALA A 131 -2.18 -0.65 13.49
N LEU A 132 -1.06 -1.17 14.00
CA LEU A 132 -0.23 -0.48 14.99
C LEU A 132 0.38 0.80 14.41
N VAL A 133 0.93 0.75 13.20
CA VAL A 133 1.48 1.93 12.51
C VAL A 133 0.42 3.01 12.33
N VAL A 134 -0.80 2.66 11.91
CA VAL A 134 -1.87 3.65 11.74
C VAL A 134 -2.32 4.24 13.08
N LYS A 135 -2.29 3.46 14.17
CA LYS A 135 -2.64 3.96 15.51
C LYS A 135 -1.61 4.93 16.07
N TYR A 136 -0.32 4.59 15.96
CA TYR A 136 0.76 5.36 16.60
C TYR A 136 1.39 6.43 15.70
N ALA A 137 1.28 6.27 14.38
CA ALA A 137 1.63 7.28 13.40
C ALA A 137 0.36 7.76 12.70
N ASP A 138 0.33 7.79 11.37
CA ASP A 138 -0.81 8.17 10.53
C ASP A 138 -0.82 7.34 9.24
N ASN A 139 -1.94 7.33 8.52
CA ASN A 139 -2.03 6.65 7.22
C ASN A 139 -1.08 7.26 6.16
N ILE A 140 -0.72 8.55 6.29
CA ILE A 140 0.28 9.19 5.42
C ILE A 140 1.68 8.61 5.67
N LEU A 141 2.10 8.54 6.94
CA LEU A 141 3.43 8.04 7.29
C LEU A 141 3.57 6.54 6.97
N LYS A 142 2.48 5.77 7.08
CA LYS A 142 2.40 4.41 6.53
C LYS A 142 2.74 4.38 5.03
N GLY A 143 2.22 5.30 4.24
CA GLY A 143 2.50 5.40 2.80
C GLY A 143 3.97 5.64 2.49
N PHE A 144 4.62 6.54 3.24
CA PHE A 144 6.07 6.76 3.14
C PHE A 144 6.87 5.50 3.53
N ALA A 145 6.51 4.85 4.64
CA ALA A 145 7.18 3.65 5.11
C ALA A 145 7.09 2.49 4.09
N VAL A 146 5.91 2.28 3.49
CA VAL A 146 5.72 1.28 2.43
C VAL A 146 6.58 1.62 1.20
N SER A 147 6.62 2.89 0.79
CA SER A 147 7.42 3.32 -0.36
C SER A 147 8.92 3.10 -0.15
N LEU A 148 9.44 3.41 1.04
CA LEU A 148 10.84 3.12 1.41
C LEU A 148 11.09 1.62 1.48
N SER A 149 10.14 0.84 1.98
CA SER A 149 10.25 -0.62 2.02
C SER A 149 10.39 -1.20 0.62
N ILE A 150 9.66 -0.69 -0.39
CA ILE A 150 9.78 -1.16 -1.78
C ILE A 150 11.20 -0.95 -2.32
N ILE A 151 11.80 0.22 -2.05
CA ILE A 151 13.17 0.53 -2.48
C ILE A 151 14.17 -0.38 -1.79
N LEU A 152 14.06 -0.56 -0.47
CA LEU A 152 14.93 -1.44 0.30
C LEU A 152 14.81 -2.89 -0.17
N SER A 153 13.59 -3.40 -0.35
CA SER A 153 13.34 -4.75 -0.87
C SER A 153 13.94 -4.95 -2.25
N SER A 154 13.79 -3.97 -3.15
CA SER A 154 14.37 -4.03 -4.49
C SER A 154 15.91 -4.01 -4.46
N PHE A 155 16.50 -3.20 -3.57
CA PHE A 155 17.94 -3.15 -3.35
C PHE A 155 18.48 -4.46 -2.75
N THR A 156 17.78 -5.04 -1.78
CA THR A 156 18.11 -6.36 -1.22
C THR A 156 17.99 -7.46 -2.29
N SER A 157 16.97 -7.41 -3.15
CA SER A 157 16.84 -8.36 -4.27
C SER A 157 18.05 -8.29 -5.20
N TRP A 158 18.46 -7.08 -5.58
CA TRP A 158 19.66 -6.87 -6.38
C TRP A 158 20.93 -7.45 -5.73
N LEU A 159 21.14 -7.22 -4.43
CA LEU A 159 22.33 -7.70 -3.72
C LEU A 159 22.35 -9.22 -3.47
N VAL A 160 21.20 -9.80 -3.09
CA VAL A 160 21.12 -11.17 -2.59
C VAL A 160 20.72 -12.15 -3.68
N LEU A 161 19.73 -11.80 -4.51
CA LEU A 161 19.22 -12.67 -5.56
C LEU A 161 19.89 -12.42 -6.91
N GLY A 162 20.45 -11.23 -7.14
CA GLY A 162 21.10 -10.88 -8.41
C GLY A 162 20.15 -10.91 -9.62
N ASP A 163 18.83 -10.95 -9.36
CA ASP A 163 17.76 -11.11 -10.33
C ASP A 163 17.29 -9.78 -10.94
N LEU A 164 17.61 -8.67 -10.28
CA LEU A 164 17.07 -7.35 -10.58
C LEU A 164 18.16 -6.43 -11.10
N THR A 165 18.09 -6.01 -12.37
CA THR A 165 19.00 -5.00 -12.89
C THR A 165 18.51 -3.61 -12.48
N ILE A 166 19.29 -2.91 -11.65
CA ILE A 166 18.96 -1.53 -11.26
C ILE A 166 19.02 -0.64 -12.51
N THR A 167 17.87 -0.18 -12.97
CA THR A 167 17.78 0.77 -14.08
C THR A 167 17.95 2.21 -13.62
N THR A 168 18.32 3.08 -14.55
CA THR A 168 18.43 4.52 -14.30
C THR A 168 17.10 5.10 -13.82
N THR A 169 15.97 4.61 -14.35
CA THR A 169 14.61 4.97 -13.91
C THR A 169 14.36 4.63 -12.45
N PHE A 170 14.79 3.44 -12.01
CA PHE A 170 14.71 3.04 -10.60
C PHE A 170 15.56 3.95 -9.71
N ALA A 171 16.81 4.24 -10.10
CA ALA A 171 17.71 5.08 -9.31
C ALA A 171 17.19 6.53 -9.13
N VAL A 172 16.65 7.12 -10.21
CA VAL A 172 16.02 8.44 -10.18
C VAL A 172 14.77 8.41 -9.29
N GLY A 173 13.90 7.41 -9.47
CA GLY A 173 12.70 7.23 -8.65
C GLY A 173 13.02 7.08 -7.17
N ALA A 174 14.02 6.27 -6.83
CA ALA A 174 14.46 6.04 -5.45
C ALA A 174 14.99 7.34 -4.80
N THR A 175 15.77 8.13 -5.54
CA THR A 175 16.29 9.41 -5.05
C THR A 175 15.15 10.39 -4.78
N ILE A 176 14.13 10.44 -5.65
CA ILE A 176 12.94 11.28 -5.45
C ILE A 176 12.16 10.85 -4.20
N VAL A 177 11.96 9.55 -3.98
CA VAL A 177 11.27 9.03 -2.79
C VAL A 177 12.03 9.38 -1.51
N ILE A 178 13.36 9.22 -1.50
CA ILE A 178 14.20 9.56 -0.36
C ILE A 178 14.11 11.07 -0.07
N PHE A 179 14.24 11.90 -1.11
CA PHE A 179 14.11 13.36 -0.98
C PHE A 179 12.72 13.76 -0.46
N ALA A 180 11.65 13.17 -0.98
CA ALA A 180 10.28 13.41 -0.53
C ALA A 180 10.09 13.06 0.95
N THR A 181 10.72 11.98 1.41
CA THR A 181 10.69 11.56 2.82
C THR A 181 11.33 12.62 3.73
N PHE A 182 12.52 13.11 3.35
CA PHE A 182 13.18 14.18 4.12
C PHE A 182 12.38 15.48 4.10
N LEU A 183 11.81 15.84 2.95
CA LEU A 183 10.99 17.05 2.81
C LEU A 183 9.74 17.00 3.70
N TYR A 184 9.08 15.85 3.81
CA TYR A 184 7.91 15.68 4.68
C TYR A 184 8.28 15.72 6.17
N GLY A 185 9.45 15.20 6.54
CA GLY A 185 9.93 15.19 7.93
C GLY A 185 10.45 16.55 8.43
N HIS A 186 10.67 17.52 7.54
CA HIS A 186 11.21 18.83 7.90
C HIS A 186 10.10 19.75 8.43
N GLU A 187 9.93 19.82 9.75
CA GLU A 187 9.03 20.80 10.38
C GLU A 187 9.61 22.23 10.22
N PRO A 188 8.89 23.17 9.58
CA PRO A 188 9.34 24.56 9.56
C PRO A 188 9.33 25.11 10.99
N LYS A 189 10.48 25.61 11.46
CA LYS A 189 10.60 26.28 12.77
C LYS A 189 9.49 27.33 12.90
N LYS A 190 8.63 27.18 13.92
CA LYS A 190 7.70 28.23 14.32
C LYS A 190 8.53 29.48 14.68
N ASN A 191 8.36 30.56 13.94
CA ASN A 191 8.86 31.85 14.39
C ASN A 191 8.21 32.16 15.75
N PRO A 192 8.99 32.53 16.78
CA PRO A 192 8.42 33.02 18.02
C PRO A 192 7.57 34.24 17.68
N VAL A 193 6.28 34.19 17.99
CA VAL A 193 5.42 35.37 17.93
C VAL A 193 6.00 36.35 18.95
N ALA A 194 6.54 37.48 18.48
CA ALA A 194 6.90 38.58 19.34
C ALA A 194 5.64 39.00 20.09
N HIS A 195 5.63 38.80 21.40
CA HIS A 195 4.68 39.48 22.27
C HIS A 195 5.11 40.94 22.28
N ASP A 196 4.45 41.77 21.46
CA ASP A 196 4.48 43.22 21.66
C ASP A 196 3.78 43.50 23.01
N ALA A 197 4.55 44.07 23.93
CA ALA A 197 4.14 44.52 25.25
C ALA A 197 3.67 45.98 25.21
#